data_AF-A0A543EBV4-F1
#
_entry.id   AF-A0A543EBV4-F1
#
_cell.length_a   1.000
_cell.length_b   1.000
_cell.length_c   1.000
_cell.angle_alpha   90.00
_cell.angle_beta   90.00
_cell.angle_gamma   90.00
#
_symmetry.space_group_name_H-M   'P 1'
#
loop_
_entity.id
_entity.type
_entity.pdbx_description
1 polymer ?
#
loop_
_entity_poly.entity_id
_entity_poly.type
_entity_poly.pdbx_seq_one_letter_code
_entity_poly.pdbx_strand_id
1 'polypeptide(L)'
;MNNVIVLSKDFAANESAVIDLKSRGFANPLRVLTFQNKTGQSAKFLWQGDTIYNREKTGYFKEINNDLGVKVSHYEGFITITNGGGEQYLEGALKQ
;
A
#
# COMPACT_ATOMS: atom_id res chain seq x y z
N MET A 1 0.02 3.41 -18.47
CA MET A 1 0.16 2.78 -17.13
C MET A 1 -0.40 3.76 -16.13
N ASN A 2 -1.49 3.41 -15.44
CA ASN A 2 -2.17 4.33 -14.52
C ASN A 2 -1.71 4.03 -13.09
N ASN A 3 -1.08 5.02 -12.46
CA ASN A 3 -0.84 5.01 -11.02
C ASN A 3 -2.01 5.74 -10.36
N VAL A 4 -2.58 5.16 -9.32
CA VAL A 4 -3.65 5.78 -8.55
C VAL A 4 -3.12 6.10 -7.17
N ILE A 5 -3.19 7.37 -6.78
CA ILE A 5 -2.83 7.81 -5.43
C ILE A 5 -3.89 7.28 -4.47
N VAL A 6 -3.47 6.43 -3.54
CA VAL A 6 -4.35 5.82 -2.55
C VAL A 6 -4.35 6.59 -1.23
N LEU A 7 -3.27 7.31 -0.95
CA LEU A 7 -3.02 8.01 0.32
C LEU A 7 -2.04 9.16 0.08
N SER A 8 -2.24 10.28 0.76
CA SER A 8 -1.30 11.41 0.76
C SER A 8 -1.55 12.24 2.02
N LYS A 9 -0.73 12.06 3.07
CA LYS A 9 -0.86 12.77 4.35
C LYS A 9 0.39 12.65 5.22
N ASP A 10 0.49 13.49 6.26
CA ASP A 10 1.46 13.38 7.34
C ASP A 10 1.01 12.35 8.39
N PHE A 11 1.89 11.40 8.71
CA PHE A 11 1.66 10.35 9.70
C PHE A 11 2.43 10.63 10.99
N ALA A 12 1.77 10.43 12.13
CA ALA A 12 2.45 10.28 13.40
C ALA A 12 3.17 8.92 13.48
N ALA A 13 4.10 8.77 14.43
CA ALA A 13 4.78 7.50 14.67
C ALA A 13 3.76 6.38 14.99
N ASN A 14 3.87 5.24 14.29
CA ASN A 14 2.97 4.08 14.41
C ASN A 14 1.49 4.36 14.07
N GLU A 15 1.15 5.53 13.52
CA GLU A 15 -0.20 5.82 13.06
C GLU A 15 -0.57 4.86 11.91
N SER A 16 -1.83 4.42 11.88
CA SER A 16 -2.36 3.57 10.81
C SER A 16 -3.47 4.25 10.04
N ALA A 17 -3.52 4.00 8.73
CA ALA A 17 -4.61 4.39 7.85
C ALA A 17 -5.16 3.17 7.12
N VAL A 18 -6.49 3.15 6.94
CA VAL A 18 -7.18 2.08 6.22
C VAL A 18 -7.70 2.63 4.89
N ILE A 19 -7.48 1.87 3.82
CA ILE A 19 -7.89 2.21 2.47
C ILE A 19 -8.81 1.11 1.96
N ASP A 20 -10.01 1.49 1.54
CA ASP A 20 -10.92 0.62 0.81
C ASP A 20 -10.56 0.61 -0.68
N LEU A 21 -10.17 -0.56 -1.19
CA LEU A 21 -9.83 -0.74 -2.60
C LEU A 21 -11.07 -0.95 -3.46
N LYS A 22 -12.13 -1.56 -2.92
CA LYS A 22 -13.33 -1.92 -3.69
C LYS A 22 -14.13 -0.70 -4.07
N SER A 23 -14.39 0.21 -3.11
CA SER A 23 -15.09 1.47 -3.41
C SER A 23 -14.30 2.38 -4.35
N ARG A 24 -12.98 2.20 -4.43
CA ARG A 24 -12.11 2.90 -5.38
C ARG A 24 -11.99 2.22 -6.75
N GLY A 25 -12.73 1.14 -6.99
CA GLY A 25 -12.81 0.47 -8.29
C GLY A 25 -11.62 -0.44 -8.62
N PHE A 26 -10.81 -0.82 -7.63
CA PHE A 26 -9.74 -1.80 -7.85
C PHE A 26 -10.32 -3.22 -7.79
N ALA A 27 -10.68 -3.79 -8.96
CA ALA A 27 -11.29 -5.11 -9.08
C ALA A 27 -10.38 -6.21 -9.70
N ASN A 28 -9.20 -5.82 -10.22
CA ASN A 28 -8.03 -6.68 -10.54
C ASN A 28 -7.02 -5.95 -11.44
N PRO A 29 -5.74 -6.39 -11.50
CA PRO A 29 -4.97 -6.97 -10.40
C PRO A 29 -4.11 -5.87 -9.76
N LEU A 30 -4.13 -5.81 -8.43
CA LEU A 30 -3.14 -5.05 -7.66
C LEU A 30 -1.75 -5.55 -8.08
N ARG A 31 -0.85 -4.68 -8.52
CA ARG A 31 0.52 -5.10 -8.87
C ARG A 31 1.51 -4.63 -7.84
N VAL A 32 1.64 -3.31 -7.72
CA VAL A 32 2.71 -2.70 -6.93
C VAL A 32 2.13 -1.55 -6.13
N LEU A 33 2.40 -1.56 -4.84
CA LEU A 33 2.15 -0.43 -3.96
C LEU A 33 3.49 0.24 -3.65
N THR A 34 3.58 1.54 -3.92
CA THR A 34 4.78 2.34 -3.68
C THR A 34 4.45 3.47 -2.73
N PHE A 35 5.29 3.69 -1.74
CA PHE A 35 5.26 4.85 -0.86
C PHE A 35 6.50 5.70 -1.10
N GLN A 36 6.34 7.00 -1.03
CA GLN A 36 7.43 7.97 -1.04
C GLN A 36 7.19 9.02 0.03
N ASN A 37 8.29 9.52 0.61
CA ASN A 37 8.27 10.67 1.50
C ASN A 37 8.94 11.89 0.83
N LYS A 38 8.95 13.03 1.54
CA LYS A 38 9.54 14.29 1.04
C LYS A 38 11.07 14.24 0.90
N THR A 39 11.75 13.28 1.53
CA THR A 39 13.21 13.14 1.50
C THR A 39 13.70 12.23 0.38
N GLY A 40 12.80 11.69 -0.44
CA GLY A 40 13.11 10.80 -1.55
C GLY A 40 13.31 9.34 -1.16
N GLN A 41 13.08 8.98 0.11
CA GLN A 41 13.06 7.58 0.54
C GLN A 41 11.78 6.90 0.06
N SER A 42 11.83 5.58 -0.10
CA SER A 42 10.69 4.82 -0.62
C SER A 42 10.48 3.48 0.08
N ALA A 43 9.24 3.00 0.00
CA ALA A 43 8.91 1.62 0.31
C ALA A 43 8.08 1.04 -0.83
N LYS A 44 8.40 -0.17 -1.27
CA LYS A 44 7.73 -0.82 -2.38
C LYS A 44 7.32 -2.22 -1.99
N PHE A 45 6.07 -2.54 -2.33
CA PHE A 45 5.47 -3.83 -2.06
C PHE A 45 4.88 -4.39 -3.33
N LEU A 46 5.16 -5.66 -3.60
CA LEU A 46 4.60 -6.42 -4.71
C LEU A 46 3.44 -7.26 -4.21
N TRP A 47 2.30 -7.15 -4.87
CA TRP A 47 1.16 -8.02 -4.57
C TRP A 47 1.51 -9.48 -4.85
N GLN A 48 1.19 -10.35 -3.90
CA GLN A 48 1.26 -11.80 -3.99
C GLN A 48 -0.14 -12.34 -3.70
N GLY A 49 -0.93 -12.48 -4.76
CA GLY A 49 -2.26 -13.03 -4.69
C GLY A 49 -2.57 -13.80 -5.96
N ASP A 50 -3.45 -14.79 -5.83
CA ASP A 50 -3.86 -15.63 -6.93
C ASP A 50 -4.81 -14.86 -7.86
N THR A 51 -4.31 -14.44 -9.01
CA THR A 51 -5.07 -13.75 -10.05
C THR A 51 -5.94 -14.70 -10.88
N ILE A 52 -5.70 -16.01 -10.80
CA ILE A 52 -6.39 -17.03 -11.62
C ILE A 52 -7.71 -17.42 -10.97
N TYR A 53 -7.75 -17.56 -9.64
CA TYR A 53 -8.95 -17.97 -8.91
C TYR A 53 -9.71 -16.81 -8.25
N ASN A 54 -9.38 -15.57 -8.62
CA ASN A 54 -9.98 -14.35 -8.10
C ASN A 54 -10.03 -14.29 -6.56
N ARG A 55 -9.00 -14.86 -5.91
CA ARG A 55 -8.86 -14.88 -4.45
C ARG A 55 -8.17 -13.61 -3.98
N GLU A 56 -8.62 -12.45 -4.46
CA GLU A 56 -8.15 -11.15 -3.99
C GLU A 56 -8.25 -11.04 -2.46
N LYS A 57 -9.23 -11.75 -1.87
CA LYS A 57 -9.42 -11.83 -0.41
C LYS A 57 -8.23 -12.38 0.38
N THR A 58 -7.36 -13.20 -0.21
CA THR A 58 -6.31 -13.92 0.52
C THR A 58 -4.89 -13.56 0.08
N GLY A 59 -4.72 -12.59 -0.82
CA GLY A 59 -3.39 -12.11 -1.19
C GLY A 59 -2.77 -11.21 -0.12
N TYR A 60 -1.47 -10.96 -0.26
CA TYR A 60 -0.71 -10.08 0.61
C TYR A 60 0.31 -9.26 -0.18
N PHE A 61 0.79 -8.18 0.42
CA PHE A 61 1.84 -7.35 -0.14
C PHE A 61 3.20 -7.83 0.37
N LYS A 62 4.01 -8.42 -0.51
CA LYS A 62 5.40 -8.78 -0.23
C LYS A 62 6.29 -7.56 -0.34
N GLU A 63 7.02 -7.26 0.73
CA GLU A 63 8.01 -6.19 0.74
C GLU A 63 9.15 -6.46 -0.25
N ILE A 64 9.52 -5.44 -1.04
CA ILE A 64 10.66 -5.47 -1.97
C ILE A 64 11.79 -4.58 -1.43
N ASN A 65 11.45 -3.37 -0.98
CA ASN A 65 12.31 -2.48 -0.21
C ASN A 65 11.45 -1.64 0.73
N ASN A 66 12.03 -1.15 1.82
CA ASN A 66 11.29 -0.39 2.81
C ASN A 66 12.19 0.52 3.64
N ASP A 67 12.65 1.60 3.01
CA ASP A 67 13.51 2.60 3.67
C ASP A 67 12.72 3.47 4.65
N LEU A 68 11.39 3.38 4.62
CA LEU A 68 10.45 4.18 5.39
C LEU A 68 9.96 3.48 6.68
N GLY A 69 10.22 2.18 6.83
CA GLY A 69 9.73 1.38 7.95
C GLY A 69 8.20 1.19 7.98
N VAL A 70 7.53 1.33 6.83
CA VAL A 70 6.07 1.23 6.70
C VAL A 70 5.63 -0.23 6.69
N LYS A 71 4.55 -0.58 7.38
CA LYS A 71 3.95 -1.92 7.30
C LYS A 71 2.68 -1.87 6.49
N VAL A 72 2.46 -2.89 5.66
CA VAL A 72 1.27 -3.02 4.82
C VAL A 72 0.62 -4.36 5.11
N SER A 73 -0.67 -4.32 5.46
CA SER A 73 -1.50 -5.51 5.62
C SER A 73 -2.70 -5.41 4.69
N HIS A 74 -3.13 -6.55 4.15
CA HIS A 74 -4.31 -6.64 3.30
C HIS A 74 -5.33 -7.59 3.94
N TYR A 75 -6.60 -7.18 3.96
CA TYR A 75 -7.70 -8.02 4.42
C TYR A 75 -8.97 -7.69 3.63
N GLU A 76 -9.53 -8.69 2.93
CA GLU A 76 -10.82 -8.61 2.23
C GLU A 76 -11.07 -7.38 1.34
N GLY A 77 -10.03 -6.85 0.67
CA GLY A 77 -10.13 -5.67 -0.19
C GLY A 77 -9.85 -4.35 0.52
N PHE A 78 -9.39 -4.40 1.77
CA PHE A 78 -8.85 -3.26 2.50
C PHE A 78 -7.33 -3.38 2.61
N ILE A 79 -6.64 -2.25 2.52
CA ILE A 79 -5.23 -2.14 2.89
C ILE A 79 -5.13 -1.32 4.17
N THR A 80 -4.47 -1.88 5.17
CA THR A 80 -4.01 -1.12 6.35
C THR A 80 -2.54 -0.79 6.17
N ILE A 81 -2.22 0.49 6.32
CA ILE A 81 -0.86 1.03 6.22
C ILE A 81 -0.52 1.58 7.58
N THR A 82 0.56 1.10 8.17
CA THR A 82 1.06 1.56 9.47
C THR A 82 2.40 2.22 9.27
N ASN A 83 2.52 3.47 9.71
CA ASN A 83 3.76 4.21 9.68
C ASN A 83 4.82 3.57 10.60
N GLY A 84 6.09 3.81 10.29
CA GLY A 84 7.22 3.44 11.15
C GLY A 84 7.28 4.26 12.44
N GLY A 85 8.42 4.17 13.13
CA GLY A 85 8.61 4.74 14.47
C GLY A 85 8.77 6.26 14.56
N GLY A 86 8.80 6.98 13.43
CA GLY A 86 8.95 8.44 13.39
C GLY A 86 7.86 9.12 12.57
N GLU A 87 7.59 10.39 12.85
CA GLU A 87 6.65 11.17 12.04
C GLU A 87 7.20 11.40 10.63
N GLN A 88 6.35 11.23 9.63
CA GLN A 88 6.73 11.48 8.24
C GLN A 88 5.53 11.67 7.32
N TYR A 89 5.74 12.44 6.26
CA TYR A 89 4.80 12.53 5.15
C TYR A 89 4.89 11.27 4.27
N LEU A 90 3.75 10.70 3.92
CA LEU A 90 3.67 9.55 3.01
C LEU A 90 2.68 9.84 1.88
N GLU A 91 3.15 9.69 0.65
CA GLU A 91 2.31 9.52 -0.54
C GLU A 91 2.37 8.06 -0.99
N GLY A 92 1.22 7.40 -1.01
CA GLY A 92 1.07 6.01 -1.45
C GLY A 92 0.38 5.94 -2.81
N ALA A 93 0.99 5.24 -3.75
CA ALA A 93 0.45 5.02 -5.09
C ALA A 93 0.38 3.52 -5.41
N LEU A 94 -0.76 3.13 -5.96
CA LEU A 94 -1.03 1.77 -6.41
C LEU A 94 -0.96 1.72 -7.94
N LYS A 95 -0.21 0.74 -8.46
CA LYS A 95 -0.09 0.47 -9.88
C LYS A 95 -0.97 -0.72 -10.27
N GLN A 96 -1.85 -0.50 -11.24
CA GLN A 96 -2.69 -1.52 -11.90
C GLN A 96 -1.98 -2.16 -13.11
#